data_AF-A0A3S3NC83-F1
#
_entry.id   AF-A0A3S3NC83-F1
#
_cell.length_a   1.000
_cell.length_b   1.000
_cell.length_c   1.000
_cell.angle_alpha   90.00
_cell.angle_beta   90.00
_cell.angle_gamma   90.00
#
_symmetry.space_group_name_H-M   'P 1'
#
loop_
_entity.id
_entity.type
_entity.pdbx_description
1 polymer ?
#
loop_
_entity_poly.entity_id
_entity_poly.type
_entity_poly.pdbx_seq_one_letter_code
_entity_poly.pdbx_strand_id
1 'polypeptide(L)'
;MSRRGKRKDEEELGSDGGDSEGSKQPKKNPKRSADDDEDTDSITICDISKNRRVSVRTWQGKAVVDIREFYMKDGKQMPGKKGISLSMDQWKILRDHLDEIDQVVAENS
;
A
#
# COMPACT_ATOMS: atom_id res chain seq x y z
N MET A 1 -45.80 -13.92 -29.16
CA MET A 1 -46.59 -13.85 -27.91
C MET A 1 -46.47 -15.20 -27.21
N SER A 2 -46.04 -15.24 -25.95
CA SER A 2 -46.56 -16.14 -24.90
C SER A 2 -45.68 -16.02 -23.66
N ARG A 3 -46.35 -15.68 -22.56
CA ARG A 3 -45.82 -15.41 -21.22
C ARG A 3 -45.72 -16.72 -20.43
N ARG A 4 -44.65 -16.92 -19.67
CA ARG A 4 -44.58 -17.81 -18.49
C ARG A 4 -43.32 -17.38 -17.74
N GLY A 5 -43.28 -17.06 -16.45
CA GLY A 5 -44.11 -17.46 -15.32
C GLY A 5 -43.09 -17.71 -14.18
N LYS A 6 -43.27 -17.02 -13.06
CA LYS A 6 -42.27 -16.68 -12.03
C LYS A 6 -42.22 -17.73 -10.89
N ARG A 7 -41.16 -17.67 -10.05
CA ARG A 7 -41.06 -18.12 -8.61
C ARG A 7 -40.64 -19.60 -8.43
N LYS A 8 -39.91 -20.03 -7.39
CA LYS A 8 -39.33 -19.47 -6.15
C LYS A 8 -38.56 -20.64 -5.49
N ASP A 9 -37.33 -20.42 -5.02
CA ASP A 9 -36.58 -21.41 -4.23
C ASP A 9 -36.27 -20.79 -2.86
N GLU A 10 -36.65 -21.52 -1.81
CA GLU A 10 -36.51 -21.24 -0.37
C GLU A 10 -35.50 -22.27 0.17
N GLU A 11 -34.36 -21.84 0.72
CA GLU A 11 -34.03 -21.78 2.18
C GLU A 11 -33.04 -22.91 2.55
N GLU A 12 -32.38 -22.75 3.71
CA GLU A 12 -31.51 -23.71 4.43
C GLU A 12 -30.00 -23.70 4.04
N LEU A 13 -28.97 -23.45 4.86
CA LEU A 13 -28.70 -23.37 6.32
C LEU A 13 -27.39 -22.54 6.48
N GLY A 14 -27.00 -21.93 7.59
CA GLY A 14 -27.47 -21.92 8.96
C GLY A 14 -26.69 -20.88 9.77
N SER A 15 -27.29 -20.45 10.88
CA SER A 15 -26.78 -19.48 11.83
C SER A 15 -25.95 -20.18 12.90
N ASP A 16 -24.72 -19.71 13.15
CA ASP A 16 -24.02 -19.95 14.43
C ASP A 16 -23.25 -18.67 14.79
N GLY A 17 -23.94 -17.78 15.51
CA GLY A 17 -23.43 -16.51 16.00
C GLY A 17 -22.81 -16.67 17.38
N GLY A 18 -21.49 -16.86 17.43
CA GLY A 18 -20.69 -16.76 18.65
C GLY A 18 -20.41 -15.29 19.00
N ASP A 19 -21.05 -14.80 20.06
CA ASP A 19 -20.74 -13.52 20.70
C ASP A 19 -19.46 -13.67 21.53
N SER A 20 -18.46 -12.84 21.25
CA SER A 20 -17.26 -12.70 22.07
C SER A 20 -16.82 -11.24 22.05
N GLU A 21 -17.27 -10.56 23.09
CA GLU A 21 -16.86 -9.24 23.56
C GLU A 21 -15.32 -9.17 23.70
N GLY A 22 -14.69 -8.16 23.08
CA GLY A 22 -13.24 -8.01 23.16
C GLY A 22 -12.68 -6.73 22.53
N SER A 23 -12.56 -5.67 23.34
CA SER A 23 -11.48 -4.69 23.30
C SER A 23 -11.35 -3.77 22.06
N LYS A 24 -12.03 -2.62 22.12
CA LYS A 24 -11.77 -1.45 21.24
C LYS A 24 -10.42 -0.80 21.58
N GLN A 25 -9.37 -1.14 20.83
CA GLN A 25 -8.16 -0.31 20.71
C GLN A 25 -8.30 0.66 19.51
N PRO A 26 -8.00 1.96 19.68
CA PRO A 26 -8.18 2.94 18.60
C PRO A 26 -7.07 2.77 17.56
N LYS A 27 -7.42 2.22 16.39
CA LYS A 27 -6.56 2.24 15.21
C LYS A 27 -6.38 3.69 14.77
N LYS A 28 -5.21 4.26 15.04
CA LYS A 28 -4.76 5.53 14.45
C LYS A 28 -4.68 5.32 12.94
N ASN A 29 -5.67 5.83 12.21
CA ASN A 29 -5.57 5.98 10.76
C ASN A 29 -4.33 6.85 10.46
N PRO A 30 -3.42 6.43 9.56
CA PRO A 30 -2.45 7.36 9.02
C PRO A 30 -3.22 8.44 8.28
N LYS A 31 -2.96 9.69 8.65
CA LYS A 31 -3.51 10.87 7.98
C LYS A 31 -3.14 10.77 6.51
N ARG A 32 -4.14 10.62 5.65
CA ARG A 32 -4.01 10.84 4.20
C ARG A 32 -3.64 12.31 4.04
N SER A 33 -2.38 12.59 3.72
CA SER A 33 -1.97 13.89 3.21
C SER A 33 -2.65 14.05 1.85
N ALA A 34 -3.64 14.92 1.82
CA ALA A 34 -4.43 15.25 0.65
C ALA A 34 -3.64 16.21 -0.23
N ASP A 35 -2.78 15.68 -1.10
CA ASP A 35 -2.28 16.38 -2.28
C ASP A 35 -1.95 15.32 -3.34
N ASP A 36 -2.66 15.38 -4.48
CA ASP A 36 -2.53 14.58 -5.72
C ASP A 36 -3.25 13.21 -5.78
N ASP A 37 -4.58 13.25 -5.94
CA ASP A 37 -5.42 12.16 -6.46
C ASP A 37 -5.13 11.92 -7.96
N GLU A 38 -4.10 11.12 -8.30
CA GLU A 38 -3.99 10.46 -9.62
C GLU A 38 -3.40 9.03 -9.57
N ASP A 39 -3.13 8.47 -8.38
CA ASP A 39 -2.57 7.11 -8.27
C ASP A 39 -3.32 6.31 -7.22
N THR A 40 -4.55 5.88 -7.57
CA THR A 40 -5.41 5.04 -6.71
C THR A 40 -4.74 3.69 -6.37
N ASP A 41 -3.67 3.33 -7.07
CA ASP A 41 -2.90 2.10 -6.94
C ASP A 41 -1.61 2.24 -6.13
N SER A 42 -1.34 3.41 -5.54
CA SER A 42 -0.12 3.70 -4.77
C SER A 42 -0.40 4.13 -3.32
N ILE A 43 0.16 3.40 -2.37
CA ILE A 43 0.07 3.69 -0.94
C ILE A 43 1.41 4.29 -0.48
N THR A 44 1.38 5.56 -0.08
CA THR A 44 2.54 6.23 0.52
C THR A 44 2.79 5.66 1.93
N ILE A 45 4.03 5.25 2.20
CA ILE A 45 4.45 4.70 3.50
C ILE A 45 5.13 5.77 4.36
N CYS A 46 6.15 6.43 3.83
CA CYS A 46 6.87 7.50 4.52
C CYS A 46 7.61 8.43 3.56
N ASP A 47 7.88 9.65 4.00
CA ASP A 47 8.80 10.58 3.35
C ASP A 47 10.19 10.43 4.01
N ILE A 48 11.23 10.20 3.21
CA ILE A 48 12.62 10.02 3.67
C ILE A 48 13.49 11.26 3.42
N SER A 49 12.98 12.24 2.67
CA SER A 49 13.51 13.60 2.57
C SER A 49 12.40 14.56 2.15
N LYS A 50 12.70 15.86 2.02
CA LYS A 50 11.75 16.86 1.50
C LYS A 50 11.14 16.48 0.15
N ASN A 51 11.87 15.72 -0.67
CA ASN A 51 11.47 15.38 -2.03
C ASN A 51 11.64 13.89 -2.34
N ARG A 52 11.74 13.01 -1.34
CA ARG A 52 11.87 11.57 -1.54
C ARG A 52 10.89 10.81 -0.66
N ARG A 53 10.24 9.82 -1.25
CA ARG A 53 9.18 9.04 -0.63
C ARG A 53 9.36 7.56 -0.88
N VAL A 54 8.90 6.76 0.07
CA VAL A 54 8.69 5.32 -0.05
C VAL A 54 7.20 5.06 -0.20
N SER A 55 6.81 4.33 -1.23
CA SER A 55 5.43 3.87 -1.46
C SER A 55 5.39 2.40 -1.85
N VAL A 56 4.24 1.77 -1.66
CA VAL A 56 3.93 0.46 -2.24
C VAL A 56 2.91 0.69 -3.34
N ARG A 57 3.22 0.27 -4.57
CA ARG A 57 2.30 0.41 -5.71
C ARG A 57 2.18 -0.87 -6.53
N THR A 58 1.17 -0.92 -7.39
CA THR A 58 1.03 -1.99 -8.39
C THR A 58 1.67 -1.58 -9.71
N TRP A 59 2.62 -2.37 -10.21
CA TRP A 59 3.25 -2.19 -11.51
C TRP A 59 3.12 -3.47 -12.34
N GLN A 60 2.47 -3.39 -13.51
CA GLN A 60 2.20 -4.54 -14.38
C GLN A 60 1.56 -5.73 -13.63
N GLY A 61 0.61 -5.45 -12.75
CA GLY A 61 -0.10 -6.46 -11.95
C GLY A 61 0.70 -7.04 -10.78
N LYS A 62 1.87 -6.49 -10.44
CA LYS A 62 2.70 -6.93 -9.31
C LYS A 62 2.92 -5.80 -8.32
N ALA A 63 2.86 -6.12 -7.03
CA ALA A 63 3.23 -5.17 -5.99
C ALA A 63 4.75 -4.92 -6.01
N VAL A 64 5.14 -3.65 -5.87
CA VAL A 64 6.53 -3.20 -5.79
C VAL A 64 6.68 -2.15 -4.70
N VAL A 65 7.86 -2.10 -4.07
CA VAL A 65 8.24 -1.03 -3.15
C VAL A 65 8.99 0.03 -3.96
N ASP A 66 8.41 1.22 -4.14
CA ASP A 66 9.04 2.32 -4.88
C ASP A 66 9.67 3.32 -3.91
N ILE A 67 10.96 3.61 -4.12
CA ILE A 67 11.72 4.63 -3.40
C ILE A 67 12.12 5.69 -4.44
N ARG A 68 11.49 6.86 -4.43
CA ARG A 68 11.57 7.81 -5.55
C ARG A 68 11.69 9.26 -5.12
N GLU A 69 12.52 10.00 -5.86
CA GLU A 69 12.61 11.46 -5.80
C GLU A 69 11.49 12.08 -6.63
N PHE A 70 10.83 13.10 -6.08
CA PHE A 70 9.79 13.90 -6.72
C PHE A 70 10.33 15.31 -7.01
N TYR A 71 9.76 15.96 -8.02
CA TYR A 71 10.04 17.35 -8.35
C TYR A 71 8.73 18.12 -8.52
N MET A 72 8.78 19.44 -8.37
CA MET A 72 7.61 20.29 -8.61
C MET A 72 7.56 20.71 -10.07
N LYS A 73 6.40 20.54 -10.70
CA LYS A 73 6.11 21.06 -12.04
C LYS A 73 4.70 21.63 -12.02
N ASP A 74 4.56 22.90 -12.40
CA ASP A 74 3.26 23.59 -12.47
C ASP A 74 2.44 23.51 -11.16
N GLY A 75 3.14 23.53 -10.01
CA GLY A 75 2.52 23.44 -8.68
C GLY A 75 2.17 22.01 -8.23
N LYS A 76 2.42 20.99 -9.05
CA LYS A 76 2.16 19.58 -8.74
C LYS A 76 3.45 18.80 -8.48
N GLN A 77 3.37 17.79 -7.62
CA GLN A 77 4.47 16.86 -7.39
C GLN A 77 4.50 15.78 -8.47
N MET A 78 5.59 15.72 -9.22
CA MET A 78 5.80 14.75 -10.29
C MET A 78 6.91 13.76 -9.91
N PRO A 79 6.75 12.45 -10.19
CA PRO A 79 7.81 11.48 -9.97
C PRO A 79 9.01 11.77 -10.87
N GLY A 80 10.20 11.84 -10.27
CA GLY A 80 11.45 12.09 -10.96
C GLY A 80 12.11 10.81 -11.49
N LYS A 81 13.18 11.02 -12.29
CA LYS A 81 14.00 9.93 -12.84
C LYS A 81 14.80 9.18 -11.76
N LYS A 82 15.16 9.86 -10.67
CA LYS A 82 15.93 9.26 -9.58
C LYS A 82 15.01 8.46 -8.67
N GLY A 83 15.24 7.15 -8.60
CA GLY A 83 14.47 6.24 -7.76
C GLY A 83 14.55 4.82 -8.28
N ILE A 84 14.09 3.88 -7.48
CA ILE A 84 14.06 2.46 -7.80
C ILE A 84 12.73 1.86 -7.34
N SER A 85 12.18 0.96 -8.16
CA SER A 85 11.07 0.11 -7.77
C SER A 85 11.61 -1.30 -7.52
N LEU A 86 11.54 -1.74 -6.27
CA LEU A 86 11.99 -3.06 -5.87
C LEU A 86 10.84 -4.04 -6.03
N SER A 87 11.11 -5.17 -6.68
CA SER A 87 10.19 -6.31 -6.65
C SER A 87 10.06 -6.83 -5.21
N MET A 88 9.00 -7.61 -4.93
CA MET A 88 8.84 -8.21 -3.61
C MET A 88 10.01 -9.09 -3.20
N ASP A 89 10.70 -9.74 -4.14
CA ASP A 89 11.85 -10.58 -3.83
C ASP A 89 13.10 -9.76 -3.53
N GLN A 90 13.33 -8.67 -4.29
CA GLN A 90 14.39 -7.71 -3.99
C GLN A 90 14.17 -7.04 -2.62
N TRP A 91 12.93 -6.70 -2.29
CA TRP A 91 12.58 -6.11 -0.99
C TRP A 91 12.83 -7.07 0.18
N LYS A 92 12.52 -8.36 0.02
CA LYS A 92 12.83 -9.38 1.04
C LYS A 92 14.34 -9.46 1.27
N ILE A 93 15.13 -9.61 0.20
CA ILE A 93 16.59 -9.67 0.30
C ILE A 93 17.14 -8.43 1.01
N LEU A 94 16.66 -7.23 0.66
CA LEU A 94 17.07 -5.99 1.32
C LEU A 94 16.73 -6.01 2.81
N ARG A 95 15.52 -6.45 3.17
CA ARG A 95 15.11 -6.57 4.58
C ARG A 95 15.97 -7.55 5.37
N ASP A 96 16.31 -8.69 4.76
CA ASP A 96 17.09 -9.73 5.42
C ASP A 96 18.53 -9.29 5.74
N HIS A 97 19.03 -8.25 5.07
CA HIS A 97 20.38 -7.70 5.29
C HIS A 97 20.37 -6.32 5.99
N LEU A 98 19.25 -5.89 6.57
CA LEU A 98 19.19 -4.57 7.23
C LEU A 98 20.20 -4.45 8.38
N ASP A 99 20.36 -5.50 9.19
CA ASP A 99 21.30 -5.49 10.32
C ASP A 99 22.76 -5.29 9.85
N GLU A 100 23.16 -5.97 8.77
CA GLU A 100 24.49 -5.82 8.16
C GLU A 100 24.68 -4.42 7.58
N ILE A 101 23.64 -3.88 6.93
CA ILE A 101 23.66 -2.50 6.41
C ILE A 101 23.82 -1.50 7.56
N ASP A 102 23.04 -1.65 8.63
CA ASP A 102 23.05 -0.73 9.77
C ASP A 102 24.41 -0.74 10.48
N GLN A 103 25.03 -1.93 10.63
CA GLN A 103 26.39 -2.03 11.16
C GLN A 103 27.38 -1.24 10.30
N VAL A 104 27.40 -1.46 8.98
CA VAL A 104 28.34 -0.78 8.08
C VAL A 104 28.07 0.72 8.02
N VAL A 105 26.80 1.17 8.06
CA VAL A 105 26.46 2.59 8.09
C VAL A 105 26.95 3.26 9.37
N ALA A 106 26.82 2.59 10.52
CA ALA A 106 27.30 3.10 11.80
C ALA A 106 28.84 3.25 11.83
N GLU A 107 29.58 2.39 11.13
CA GLU A 107 31.04 2.49 11.00
C GLU A 107 31.49 3.64 10.08
N ASN A 108 30.63 4.10 9.17
CA ASN A 108 30.93 5.14 8.18
C ASN A 108 30.29 6.51 8.51
N SER A 109 29.67 6.64 9.67
CA SER A 109 29.03 7.88 10.16
C SER A 109 29.90 8.56 11.20
#